data_AF-R7YG28-F1
#
_entry.id   AF-R7YG28-F1
#
_cell.length_a   1.000
_cell.length_b   1.000
_cell.length_c   1.000
_cell.angle_alpha   90.00
_cell.angle_beta   90.00
_cell.angle_gamma   90.00
#
_symmetry.space_group_name_H-M   'P 1'
#
loop_
_entity.id
_entity.type
_entity.pdbx_description
1 polymer ?
#
loop_
_entity_poly.entity_id
_entity_poly.type
_entity_poly.pdbx_seq_one_letter_code
_entity_poly.pdbx_strand_id
1 'polypeptide(L)'
;MEHKTLSSNWKKLQATLQKEQPTSTRSNALKRKSTNEQSAPQQNGHKRPRPTKQEHLPHKRRKMGSTASQPAPTPPSATLALFAEDYDIPAADLAAAYNLPLNSTTLPTQSPADVPNAGRSATATLGKYIALDCEMVGTGPPPALDSQLARVSLVNYHGHQLYDSYVLPIVPITDYRTAVSGITPALLRKGHARSFSEVQRDVAELISGRILVGHALKNDLGVLMLSHPRRDIRDTARHPKFRALSMGKAPSLKRLASEVLGVEIQGGQHSSIEDARVTMALFRGAKEAFEAEHLKRWGRPKDVGIEVVDNGVEVNGTAAEGRNNKKRKKKGKR
;
A
#
# COMPACT_ATOMS: atom_id res chain seq x y z
N MET A 1 2.20 41.67 36.13
CA MET A 1 0.88 41.16 36.55
C MET A 1 0.70 39.79 35.89
N GLU A 2 0.45 38.72 36.66
CA GLU A 2 0.24 37.38 36.10
C GLU A 2 -1.15 37.24 35.47
N HIS A 3 -1.25 36.69 34.26
CA HIS A 3 -2.50 36.18 33.71
C HIS A 3 -2.62 34.66 33.91
N LYS A 4 -3.14 34.25 35.08
CA LYS A 4 -3.58 32.87 35.34
C LYS A 4 -5.11 32.77 35.22
N THR A 5 -5.60 32.40 34.04
CA THR A 5 -7.01 32.01 33.82
C THR A 5 -7.10 30.59 33.27
N LEU A 6 -6.76 29.62 34.13
CA LEU A 6 -6.99 28.20 33.87
C LEU A 6 -8.48 27.93 33.60
N SER A 7 -8.76 27.27 32.48
CA SER A 7 -10.10 26.96 31.98
C SER A 7 -11.01 26.30 33.02
N SER A 8 -12.28 26.71 33.03
CA SER A 8 -13.33 26.26 33.96
C SER A 8 -13.51 24.73 34.03
N ASN A 9 -13.11 24.00 33.01
CA ASN A 9 -13.16 22.52 33.00
C ASN A 9 -12.10 21.86 33.90
N TRP A 10 -10.94 22.48 34.10
CA TRP A 10 -9.89 21.95 35.00
C TRP A 10 -10.40 21.87 36.45
N LYS A 11 -11.08 22.91 36.93
CA LYS A 11 -11.64 22.95 38.30
C LYS A 11 -12.75 21.91 38.50
N LYS A 12 -13.55 21.62 37.47
CA LYS A 12 -14.56 20.55 37.53
C LYS A 12 -13.92 19.16 37.67
N LEU A 13 -12.84 18.90 36.93
CA LEU A 13 -12.13 17.61 36.98
C LEU A 13 -11.52 17.33 38.37
N GLN A 14 -10.90 18.34 39.01
CA GLN A 14 -10.37 18.18 40.37
C GLN A 14 -11.47 17.90 41.41
N ALA A 15 -12.63 18.56 41.31
CA ALA A 15 -13.75 18.34 42.21
C ALA A 15 -14.39 16.94 42.07
N THR A 16 -14.28 16.31 40.89
CA THR A 16 -14.70 14.91 40.68
C THR A 16 -13.71 13.93 41.30
N LEU A 17 -12.40 14.14 41.08
CA LEU A 17 -11.34 13.26 41.61
C LEU A 17 -11.26 13.27 43.15
N GLN A 18 -11.62 14.37 43.81
CA GLN A 18 -11.68 14.45 45.27
C GLN A 18 -12.88 13.73 45.89
N LYS A 19 -13.87 13.30 45.09
CA LYS A 19 -15.06 12.57 45.58
C LYS A 19 -14.90 11.05 45.65
N GLU A 20 -13.85 10.49 45.07
CA GLU A 20 -13.66 9.03 44.95
C GLU A 20 -12.60 8.47 45.94
N GLN A 21 -12.51 9.04 47.15
CA GLN A 21 -11.63 8.58 48.22
C GLN A 21 -12.42 8.31 49.52
N PRO A 22 -12.80 7.05 49.82
CA PRO A 22 -13.34 6.67 51.12
C PRO A 22 -12.27 6.02 52.01
N THR A 23 -11.70 6.78 52.94
CA THR A 23 -10.91 6.24 54.05
C THR A 23 -11.82 5.82 55.22
N SER A 24 -11.81 4.53 55.54
CA SER A 24 -12.07 3.84 56.84
C SER A 24 -12.48 4.71 58.07
N THR A 25 -13.41 4.34 58.95
CA THR A 25 -13.62 3.04 59.65
C THR A 25 -15.06 2.98 60.23
N ARG A 26 -15.76 1.84 60.21
CA ARG A 26 -15.96 0.85 61.31
C ARG A 26 -17.13 -0.09 60.89
N SER A 27 -17.38 -1.29 61.44
CA SER A 27 -16.71 -2.18 62.41
C SER A 27 -17.37 -3.59 62.40
N ASN A 28 -16.98 -4.48 63.32
CA ASN A 28 -17.60 -5.78 63.68
C ASN A 28 -17.52 -6.97 62.68
N ALA A 29 -16.43 -7.72 62.88
CA ALA A 29 -16.43 -9.15 63.22
C ALA A 29 -16.90 -10.21 62.20
N LEU A 30 -15.98 -11.07 61.75
CA LEU A 30 -15.68 -12.33 62.47
C LEU A 30 -14.45 -13.11 61.89
N LYS A 31 -13.51 -13.44 62.79
CA LYS A 31 -12.61 -14.63 62.85
C LYS A 31 -11.59 -14.98 61.73
N ARG A 32 -10.31 -14.87 62.17
CA ARG A 32 -9.19 -15.85 62.09
C ARG A 32 -8.47 -16.03 60.73
N LYS A 33 -7.20 -15.61 60.58
CA LYS A 33 -5.90 -16.11 61.15
C LYS A 33 -5.38 -17.33 60.34
N SER A 34 -4.39 -17.16 59.45
CA SER A 34 -2.92 -17.37 59.62
C SER A 34 -2.54 -18.83 59.99
N THR A 35 -1.45 -19.45 59.50
CA THR A 35 -0.14 -18.91 59.07
C THR A 35 0.63 -19.89 58.14
N ASN A 36 1.86 -19.51 57.78
CA ASN A 36 2.90 -20.18 56.98
C ASN A 36 3.34 -21.62 57.42
N GLU A 37 4.19 -22.24 56.58
CA GLU A 37 5.15 -23.36 56.79
C GLU A 37 4.75 -24.82 56.40
N GLN A 38 5.39 -25.29 55.32
CA GLN A 38 6.10 -26.58 55.14
C GLN A 38 5.66 -27.86 55.88
N SER A 39 5.18 -28.87 55.14
CA SER A 39 5.69 -30.27 55.16
C SER A 39 4.91 -31.21 54.21
N ALA A 40 5.58 -32.24 53.67
CA ALA A 40 4.99 -33.38 52.95
C ALA A 40 4.73 -34.56 53.93
N PRO A 41 4.14 -35.74 53.58
CA PRO A 41 3.83 -36.29 52.25
C PRO A 41 2.46 -37.04 52.15
N GLN A 42 2.34 -38.01 51.20
CA GLN A 42 1.26 -39.02 50.98
C GLN A 42 0.04 -38.61 50.12
N GLN A 43 -0.67 -39.49 49.38
CA GLN A 43 -0.37 -40.77 48.70
C GLN A 43 -1.54 -41.11 47.72
N ASN A 44 -1.24 -41.69 46.53
CA ASN A 44 -2.11 -42.49 45.62
C ASN A 44 -3.45 -41.88 45.10
N GLY A 45 -4.00 -42.21 43.92
CA GLY A 45 -3.66 -43.04 42.76
C GLY A 45 -4.72 -42.74 41.66
N HIS A 46 -4.55 -42.93 40.34
CA HIS A 46 -4.03 -44.07 39.57
C HIS A 46 -3.38 -43.59 38.25
N LYS A 47 -2.14 -43.99 37.96
CA LYS A 47 -1.73 -45.07 37.02
C LYS A 47 -2.15 -44.93 35.53
N ARG A 48 -1.27 -44.33 34.72
CA ARG A 48 -0.37 -44.96 33.69
C ARG A 48 -0.74 -46.37 33.13
N PRO A 49 -0.33 -46.79 31.90
CA PRO A 49 1.02 -46.53 31.34
C PRO A 49 1.17 -46.33 29.80
N ARG A 50 2.44 -46.10 29.40
CA ARG A 50 2.99 -46.11 28.04
C ARG A 50 4.01 -47.27 27.94
N PRO A 51 4.15 -48.00 26.83
CA PRO A 51 5.37 -48.79 26.56
C PRO A 51 6.12 -48.43 25.26
N THR A 52 7.25 -49.10 25.13
CA THR A 52 8.53 -48.81 24.46
C THR A 52 8.72 -49.32 23.02
N LYS A 53 9.89 -48.98 22.44
CA LYS A 53 10.46 -49.46 21.16
C LYS A 53 10.69 -50.98 21.09
N GLN A 54 10.72 -51.55 19.87
CA GLN A 54 11.71 -52.57 19.44
C GLN A 54 11.82 -52.65 17.90
N GLU A 55 12.83 -53.34 17.37
CA GLU A 55 13.31 -53.24 15.97
C GLU A 55 13.15 -54.52 15.10
N HIS A 56 13.13 -54.28 13.78
CA HIS A 56 13.72 -55.05 12.65
C HIS A 56 13.22 -56.45 12.14
N LEU A 57 12.82 -56.43 10.85
CA LEU A 57 13.12 -57.38 9.74
C LEU A 57 12.31 -58.72 9.62
N PRO A 58 12.30 -59.40 8.44
CA PRO A 58 11.92 -58.87 7.11
C PRO A 58 11.09 -59.86 6.24
N HIS A 59 10.05 -59.45 5.50
CA HIS A 59 9.34 -60.36 4.56
C HIS A 59 9.11 -59.84 3.13
N LYS A 60 9.07 -60.81 2.22
CA LYS A 60 9.54 -60.81 0.82
C LYS A 60 8.49 -60.33 -0.20
N ARG A 61 8.94 -59.47 -1.12
CA ARG A 61 8.34 -59.02 -2.41
C ARG A 61 7.15 -59.83 -2.97
N ARG A 62 6.12 -59.11 -3.46
CA ARG A 62 5.46 -59.39 -4.76
C ARG A 62 5.58 -58.17 -5.66
N LYS A 63 5.79 -58.39 -6.97
CA LYS A 63 6.04 -57.38 -8.02
C LYS A 63 4.93 -57.49 -9.06
N MET A 64 4.17 -56.43 -9.30
CA MET A 64 3.28 -56.29 -10.47
C MET A 64 3.10 -54.81 -10.83
N GLY A 65 3.05 -54.51 -12.14
CA GLY A 65 2.41 -53.30 -12.70
C GLY A 65 3.12 -51.96 -12.48
N SER A 66 3.98 -51.56 -13.41
CA SER A 66 4.41 -50.17 -13.55
C SER A 66 3.45 -49.38 -14.45
N THR A 67 2.60 -48.55 -13.86
CA THR A 67 1.92 -47.45 -14.57
C THR A 67 2.18 -46.16 -13.80
N ALA A 68 3.10 -45.34 -14.32
CA ALA A 68 3.41 -44.05 -13.71
C ALA A 68 2.30 -43.04 -14.04
N SER A 69 1.30 -42.93 -13.18
CA SER A 69 0.37 -41.79 -13.21
C SER A 69 1.10 -40.55 -12.69
N GLN A 70 1.47 -39.66 -13.62
CA GLN A 70 1.94 -38.31 -13.32
C GLN A 70 0.89 -37.58 -12.44
N PRO A 71 1.30 -36.76 -11.46
CA PRO A 71 0.36 -35.85 -10.81
C PRO A 71 -0.18 -34.87 -11.85
N ALA A 72 -1.51 -34.74 -11.93
CA ALA A 72 -2.14 -33.81 -12.85
C ALA A 72 -1.70 -32.36 -12.55
N PRO A 73 -1.38 -31.54 -13.56
CA PRO A 73 -1.03 -30.15 -13.34
C PRO A 73 -2.24 -29.40 -12.78
N THR A 74 -2.01 -28.65 -11.70
CA THR A 74 -2.96 -27.63 -11.21
C THR A 74 -3.25 -26.62 -12.32
N PRO A 75 -4.50 -26.15 -12.49
CA PRO A 75 -4.82 -25.20 -13.54
C PRO A 75 -4.00 -23.90 -13.36
N PRO A 76 -3.28 -23.42 -14.39
CA PRO A 76 -2.51 -22.19 -14.28
C PRO A 76 -3.41 -20.96 -14.14
N SER A 77 -2.89 -19.95 -13.43
CA SER A 77 -3.61 -18.70 -13.12
C SER A 77 -4.02 -17.91 -14.36
N ALA A 78 -5.07 -17.09 -14.22
CA ALA A 78 -5.68 -16.32 -15.30
C ALA A 78 -4.63 -15.48 -16.06
N THR A 79 -4.47 -15.83 -17.34
CA THR A 79 -3.31 -15.45 -18.16
C THR A 79 -3.43 -14.03 -18.71
N LEU A 80 -2.28 -13.41 -19.01
CA LEU A 80 -2.18 -12.24 -19.91
C LEU A 80 -2.92 -12.45 -21.25
N ALA A 81 -3.05 -13.70 -21.70
CA ALA A 81 -3.84 -14.10 -22.86
C ALA A 81 -5.37 -13.90 -22.70
N LEU A 82 -5.96 -14.09 -21.51
CA LEU A 82 -7.39 -13.77 -21.29
C LEU A 82 -7.64 -12.27 -21.44
N PHE A 83 -6.73 -11.43 -20.94
CA PHE A 83 -6.76 -9.98 -21.14
C PHE A 83 -6.51 -9.56 -22.61
N ALA A 84 -5.90 -10.42 -23.42
CA ALA A 84 -5.67 -10.21 -24.84
C ALA A 84 -6.94 -10.58 -25.64
N GLU A 85 -7.57 -11.72 -25.30
CA GLU A 85 -8.83 -12.19 -25.88
C GLU A 85 -10.03 -11.27 -25.56
N ASP A 86 -10.17 -10.79 -24.31
CA ASP A 86 -11.26 -9.89 -23.89
C ASP A 86 -11.29 -8.52 -24.63
N TYR A 87 -10.21 -8.17 -25.35
CA TYR A 87 -10.02 -6.87 -26.02
C TYR A 87 -9.57 -6.97 -27.48
N ASP A 88 -9.61 -8.17 -28.10
CA ASP A 88 -9.16 -8.44 -29.48
C ASP A 88 -7.71 -8.00 -29.78
N ILE A 89 -6.83 -7.97 -28.77
CA ILE A 89 -5.42 -7.60 -28.94
C ILE A 89 -4.59 -8.87 -29.16
N PRO A 90 -3.78 -8.99 -30.23
CA PRO A 90 -2.89 -10.13 -30.38
C PRO A 90 -1.91 -10.23 -29.21
N ALA A 91 -1.83 -11.41 -28.57
CA ALA A 91 -0.92 -11.63 -27.45
C ALA A 91 0.55 -11.37 -27.81
N ALA A 92 0.92 -11.51 -29.09
CA ALA A 92 2.24 -11.15 -29.62
C ALA A 92 2.49 -9.64 -29.62
N ASP A 93 1.51 -8.80 -29.97
CA ASP A 93 1.63 -7.34 -29.96
C ASP A 93 1.70 -6.81 -28.52
N LEU A 94 0.92 -7.42 -27.62
CA LEU A 94 0.97 -7.11 -26.19
C LEU A 94 2.32 -7.53 -25.58
N ALA A 95 2.84 -8.71 -25.94
CA ALA A 95 4.17 -9.16 -25.54
C ALA A 95 5.29 -8.27 -26.11
N ALA A 96 5.17 -7.80 -27.35
CA ALA A 96 6.11 -6.86 -27.96
C ALA A 96 6.08 -5.47 -27.27
N ALA A 97 4.88 -4.93 -27.00
CA ALA A 97 4.70 -3.64 -26.35
C ALA A 97 5.29 -3.58 -24.93
N TYR A 98 5.28 -4.70 -24.20
CA TYR A 98 5.84 -4.80 -22.84
C TYR A 98 7.16 -5.59 -22.78
N ASN A 99 7.71 -6.00 -23.93
CA ASN A 99 8.94 -6.78 -24.08
C ASN A 99 8.98 -8.07 -23.23
N LEU A 100 7.85 -8.80 -23.18
CA LEU A 100 7.62 -9.98 -22.35
C LEU A 100 7.89 -11.29 -23.09
N PRO A 101 8.41 -12.34 -22.41
CA PRO A 101 8.40 -13.69 -22.96
C PRO A 101 6.96 -14.24 -23.00
N LEU A 102 6.58 -14.90 -24.11
CA LEU A 102 5.19 -15.29 -24.42
C LEU A 102 4.49 -16.18 -23.37
N ASN A 103 5.23 -16.76 -22.42
CA ASN A 103 4.71 -17.68 -21.39
C ASN A 103 4.62 -17.05 -19.99
N SER A 104 4.75 -15.72 -19.84
CA SER A 104 4.75 -15.06 -18.52
C SER A 104 3.35 -14.89 -17.93
N THR A 105 3.03 -15.66 -16.87
CA THR A 105 1.84 -15.42 -16.03
C THR A 105 2.06 -14.30 -15.00
N THR A 106 3.29 -13.82 -14.83
CA THR A 106 3.62 -12.67 -13.98
C THR A 106 3.59 -11.38 -14.81
N LEU A 107 2.98 -10.33 -14.25
CA LEU A 107 3.27 -8.96 -14.67
C LEU A 107 4.78 -8.70 -14.51
N PRO A 108 5.41 -7.83 -15.32
CA PRO A 108 6.82 -7.48 -15.14
C PRO A 108 7.03 -6.75 -13.80
N THR A 109 7.41 -7.50 -12.77
CA THR A 109 7.79 -7.04 -11.43
C THR A 109 8.86 -5.93 -11.50
N GLN A 110 9.72 -5.98 -12.51
CA GLN A 110 10.65 -4.92 -12.89
C GLN A 110 10.58 -4.73 -14.40
N SER A 111 10.44 -3.48 -14.86
CA SER A 111 10.67 -3.13 -16.26
C SER A 111 12.18 -2.99 -16.48
N PRO A 112 12.73 -3.29 -17.67
CA PRO A 112 14.15 -3.07 -17.96
C PRO A 112 14.60 -1.60 -17.84
N ALA A 113 13.65 -0.65 -17.78
CA ALA A 113 13.88 0.77 -17.58
C ALA A 113 13.81 1.22 -16.11
N ASP A 114 13.48 0.31 -15.17
CA ASP A 114 13.42 0.63 -13.75
C ASP A 114 14.84 0.73 -13.19
N VAL A 115 15.17 1.89 -12.62
CA VAL A 115 16.44 2.09 -11.94
C VAL A 115 16.16 2.22 -10.44
N PRO A 116 16.54 1.23 -9.61
CA PRO A 116 16.32 1.31 -8.17
C PRO A 116 17.02 2.53 -7.57
N ASN A 117 16.32 3.25 -6.69
CA ASN A 117 16.84 4.44 -6.02
C ASN A 117 17.24 5.61 -6.96
N ALA A 118 16.71 5.66 -8.19
CA ALA A 118 17.00 6.71 -9.17
C ALA A 118 16.61 8.13 -8.72
N GLY A 119 15.69 8.26 -7.76
CA GLY A 119 14.99 9.51 -7.50
C GLY A 119 13.98 9.76 -8.62
N ARG A 120 13.85 11.01 -9.07
CA ARG A 120 12.92 11.40 -10.14
C ARG A 120 13.40 10.92 -11.50
N SER A 121 12.53 10.21 -12.23
CA SER A 121 12.80 9.80 -13.61
C SER A 121 12.84 11.01 -14.54
N ALA A 122 13.86 11.06 -15.41
CA ALA A 122 14.05 12.13 -16.39
C ALA A 122 13.23 11.93 -17.67
N THR A 123 12.80 10.69 -17.96
CA THR A 123 12.16 10.30 -19.23
C THR A 123 10.67 10.00 -19.08
N ALA A 124 10.20 9.66 -17.87
CA ALA A 124 8.82 9.29 -17.65
C ALA A 124 7.88 10.50 -17.66
N THR A 125 6.90 10.50 -18.55
CA THR A 125 5.87 11.53 -18.63
C THR A 125 4.95 11.50 -17.39
N LEU A 126 4.82 12.64 -16.72
CA LEU A 126 3.90 12.82 -15.61
C LEU A 126 2.46 12.81 -16.15
N GLY A 127 1.63 11.91 -15.63
CA GLY A 127 0.21 11.81 -15.98
C GLY A 127 -0.72 12.52 -14.99
N LYS A 128 -2.03 12.49 -15.28
CA LYS A 128 -3.09 12.93 -14.35
C LYS A 128 -3.20 12.03 -13.10
N TYR A 129 -2.95 10.73 -13.28
CA TYR A 129 -3.02 9.71 -12.23
C TYR A 129 -1.62 9.26 -11.87
N ILE A 130 -1.32 9.19 -10.57
CA ILE A 130 -0.07 8.67 -10.02
C ILE A 130 -0.43 7.66 -8.95
N ALA A 131 0.18 6.47 -8.99
CA ALA A 131 0.12 5.53 -7.86
C ALA A 131 1.33 5.73 -6.95
N LEU A 132 1.07 5.65 -5.63
CA LEU A 132 2.05 5.78 -4.56
C LEU A 132 2.01 4.51 -3.70
N ASP A 133 3.20 4.04 -3.34
CA ASP A 133 3.40 3.01 -2.31
C ASP A 133 4.73 3.25 -1.56
N CYS A 134 4.75 2.93 -0.26
CA CYS A 134 5.87 3.18 0.64
C CYS A 134 6.24 1.94 1.46
N GLU A 135 7.55 1.65 1.55
CA GLU A 135 8.09 0.72 2.54
C GLU A 135 8.43 1.44 3.83
N MET A 136 8.14 0.80 4.98
CA MET A 136 8.38 1.37 6.30
C MET A 136 9.29 0.50 7.18
N VAL A 137 10.06 1.19 8.02
CA VAL A 137 10.80 0.60 9.16
C VAL A 137 10.13 0.96 10.48
N GLY A 138 10.36 0.13 11.50
CA GLY A 138 9.95 0.38 12.88
C GLY A 138 10.91 1.31 13.62
N THR A 139 10.34 2.27 14.35
CA THR A 139 11.06 3.23 15.20
C THR A 139 10.33 3.40 16.53
N GLY A 140 11.01 3.96 17.54
CA GLY A 140 10.43 4.16 18.87
C GLY A 140 10.54 2.93 19.80
N PRO A 141 10.24 3.10 21.10
CA PRO A 141 10.43 2.07 22.12
C PRO A 141 9.34 0.99 22.08
N PRO A 142 9.66 -0.29 22.33
CA PRO A 142 8.66 -1.33 22.51
C PRO A 142 7.69 -1.01 23.67
N PRO A 143 6.40 -1.40 23.59
CA PRO A 143 5.78 -2.23 22.54
C PRO A 143 5.22 -1.43 21.36
N ALA A 144 5.23 -0.09 21.41
CA ALA A 144 4.64 0.77 20.39
C ALA A 144 5.68 1.16 19.32
N LEU A 145 5.82 0.31 18.31
CA LEU A 145 6.69 0.59 17.17
C LEU A 145 5.99 1.51 16.16
N ASP A 146 6.29 2.81 16.24
CA ASP A 146 5.95 3.77 15.19
C ASP A 146 6.58 3.35 13.86
N SER A 147 5.99 3.80 12.75
CA SER A 147 6.47 3.49 11.41
C SER A 147 7.05 4.74 10.75
N GLN A 148 8.18 4.60 10.07
CA GLN A 148 8.80 5.66 9.30
C GLN A 148 9.17 5.20 7.90
N LEU A 149 9.20 6.17 6.98
CA LEU A 149 9.52 5.95 5.59
C LEU A 149 10.95 5.45 5.39
N ALA A 150 11.11 4.39 4.61
CA ALA A 150 12.41 3.82 4.24
C ALA A 150 12.58 3.63 2.73
N ARG A 151 11.50 3.47 1.98
CA ARG A 151 11.47 3.57 0.51
C ARG A 151 10.14 4.15 0.06
N VAL A 152 10.14 4.95 -1.01
CA VAL A 152 8.91 5.40 -1.68
C VAL A 152 9.02 5.17 -3.18
N SER A 153 7.95 4.66 -3.78
CA SER A 153 7.81 4.50 -5.24
C SER A 153 6.59 5.26 -5.75
N LEU A 154 6.77 5.94 -6.88
CA LEU A 154 5.69 6.58 -7.64
C LEU A 154 5.69 6.04 -9.08
N VAL A 155 4.52 5.66 -9.58
CA VAL A 155 4.35 5.26 -10.99
C VAL A 155 3.23 6.03 -11.67
N ASN A 156 3.35 6.27 -12.98
CA ASN A 156 2.30 6.91 -13.77
C ASN A 156 1.15 5.94 -14.09
N TYR A 157 0.12 6.43 -14.79
CA TYR A 157 -1.03 5.63 -15.23
C TYR A 157 -0.68 4.35 -16.00
N HIS A 158 0.46 4.32 -16.71
CA HIS A 158 0.92 3.17 -17.49
C HIS A 158 1.84 2.23 -16.69
N GLY A 159 2.15 2.56 -15.43
CA GLY A 159 3.06 1.79 -14.57
C GLY A 159 4.54 2.14 -14.75
N HIS A 160 4.88 3.19 -15.50
CA HIS A 160 6.27 3.64 -15.64
C HIS A 160 6.73 4.35 -14.36
N GLN A 161 7.97 4.07 -13.93
CA GLN A 161 8.61 4.65 -12.76
C GLN A 161 8.73 6.18 -12.92
N LEU A 162 8.03 6.94 -12.07
CA LEU A 162 8.18 8.40 -11.94
C LEU A 162 9.21 8.75 -10.86
N TYR A 163 9.23 7.97 -9.77
CA TYR A 163 10.15 8.14 -8.66
C TYR A 163 10.41 6.80 -7.96
N ASP A 164 11.65 6.55 -7.54
CA ASP A 164 11.98 5.54 -6.53
C ASP A 164 13.17 6.03 -5.70
N SER A 165 13.06 6.00 -4.37
CA SER A 165 14.19 6.33 -3.50
C SER A 165 14.14 5.55 -2.20
N TYR A 166 15.30 5.06 -1.76
CA TYR A 166 15.54 4.77 -0.34
C TYR A 166 15.66 6.08 0.42
N VAL A 167 15.17 6.08 1.67
CA VAL A 167 14.99 7.29 2.49
C VAL A 167 15.64 7.07 3.84
N LEU A 168 16.51 7.98 4.26
CA LEU A 168 17.10 7.96 5.59
C LEU A 168 16.05 8.42 6.64
N PRO A 169 15.66 7.56 7.61
CA PRO A 169 14.71 7.94 8.65
C PRO A 169 15.27 9.02 9.59
N ILE A 170 14.39 9.85 10.15
CA ILE A 170 14.74 10.96 11.05
C ILE A 170 14.83 10.54 12.53
N VAL A 171 14.25 9.40 12.91
CA VAL A 171 14.38 8.80 14.27
C VAL A 171 15.13 7.46 14.14
N PRO A 172 15.98 7.07 15.12
CA PRO A 172 16.66 5.78 15.11
C PRO A 172 15.74 4.57 14.85
N ILE A 173 16.22 3.68 13.98
CA ILE A 173 15.55 2.43 13.59
C ILE A 173 15.69 1.41 14.71
N THR A 174 14.56 0.85 15.15
CA THR A 174 14.50 -0.24 16.12
C THR A 174 14.18 -1.59 15.47
N ASP A 175 13.50 -1.59 14.32
CA ASP A 175 13.26 -2.78 13.51
C ASP A 175 13.27 -2.43 12.01
N TYR A 176 14.05 -3.13 11.21
CA TYR A 176 14.09 -2.92 9.75
C TYR A 176 12.91 -3.56 9.00
N ARG A 177 12.18 -4.49 9.65
CA ARG A 177 11.07 -5.25 9.04
C ARG A 177 11.47 -6.00 7.76
N THR A 178 12.76 -6.32 7.58
CA THR A 178 13.39 -6.81 6.35
C THR A 178 12.71 -8.02 5.71
N ALA A 179 12.08 -8.89 6.52
CA ALA A 179 11.32 -10.04 6.02
C ALA A 179 10.07 -9.65 5.22
N VAL A 180 9.51 -8.47 5.48
CA VAL A 180 8.37 -7.88 4.77
C VAL A 180 8.87 -6.82 3.80
N SER A 181 9.55 -5.78 4.28
CA SER A 181 9.82 -4.55 3.51
C SER A 181 11.01 -4.60 2.54
N GLY A 182 11.81 -5.68 2.57
CA GLY A 182 13.08 -5.75 1.84
C GLY A 182 14.19 -4.80 2.32
N ILE A 183 13.89 -3.87 3.23
CA ILE A 183 14.83 -2.84 3.68
C ILE A 183 15.93 -3.46 4.55
N THR A 184 17.19 -3.10 4.25
CA THR A 184 18.36 -3.52 5.03
C THR A 184 19.18 -2.30 5.49
N PRO A 185 20.02 -2.43 6.54
CA PRO A 185 20.92 -1.35 6.96
C PRO A 185 21.83 -0.83 5.83
N ALA A 186 22.18 -1.69 4.87
CA ALA A 186 23.02 -1.32 3.72
C ALA A 186 22.34 -0.34 2.76
N LEU A 187 21.01 -0.46 2.58
CA LEU A 187 20.20 0.40 1.71
C LEU A 187 19.92 1.76 2.36
N LEU A 188 19.99 1.86 3.69
CA LEU A 188 19.75 3.12 4.42
C LEU A 188 21.04 3.85 4.85
N ARG A 189 22.20 3.49 4.28
CA ARG A 189 23.46 4.21 4.55
C ARG A 189 23.42 5.62 3.99
N LYS A 190 23.99 6.58 4.74
CA LYS A 190 24.27 7.94 4.26
C LYS A 190 25.09 7.88 2.98
N GLY A 191 24.72 8.69 1.99
CA GLY A 191 25.33 8.69 0.65
C GLY A 191 24.75 7.65 -0.33
N HIS A 192 23.91 6.70 0.15
CA HIS A 192 23.10 5.85 -0.72
C HIS A 192 21.61 6.21 -0.62
N ALA A 193 21.06 6.29 0.59
CA ALA A 193 19.70 6.79 0.80
C ALA A 193 19.66 8.34 0.77
N ARG A 194 18.59 8.89 0.18
CA ARG A 194 18.32 10.34 0.19
C ARG A 194 17.82 10.80 1.55
N SER A 195 17.89 12.11 1.80
CA SER A 195 17.34 12.67 3.04
C SER A 195 15.82 12.67 3.03
N PHE A 196 15.18 12.51 4.19
CA PHE A 196 13.71 12.57 4.29
C PHE A 196 13.13 13.87 3.72
N SER A 197 13.76 15.03 3.99
CA SER A 197 13.29 16.34 3.53
C SER A 197 13.36 16.51 2.00
N GLU A 198 14.38 15.94 1.36
CA GLU A 198 14.52 15.89 -0.09
C GLU A 198 13.41 15.05 -0.72
N VAL A 199 13.26 13.81 -0.25
CA VAL A 199 12.24 12.88 -0.76
C VAL A 199 10.83 13.41 -0.54
N GLN A 200 10.55 13.98 0.64
CA GLN A 200 9.26 14.57 0.95
C GLN A 200 8.90 15.72 -0.01
N ARG A 201 9.87 16.60 -0.31
CA ARG A 201 9.68 17.72 -1.24
C ARG A 201 9.39 17.22 -2.65
N ASP A 202 10.19 16.28 -3.14
CA ASP A 202 10.08 15.76 -4.50
C ASP A 202 8.75 15.00 -4.69
N VAL A 203 8.36 14.16 -3.72
CA VAL A 203 7.06 13.48 -3.72
C VAL A 203 5.91 14.48 -3.66
N ALA A 204 6.00 15.53 -2.82
CA ALA A 204 4.96 16.56 -2.73
C ALA A 204 4.76 17.32 -4.04
N GLU A 205 5.86 17.68 -4.75
CA GLU A 205 5.79 18.31 -6.07
C GLU A 205 5.15 17.37 -7.11
N LEU A 206 5.58 16.10 -7.12
CA LEU A 206 5.08 15.09 -8.06
C LEU A 206 3.58 14.82 -7.87
N ILE A 207 3.07 14.72 -6.65
CA ILE A 207 1.63 14.45 -6.41
C ILE A 207 0.74 15.71 -6.46
N SER A 208 1.32 16.91 -6.48
CA SER A 208 0.56 18.17 -6.48
C SER A 208 -0.34 18.29 -7.72
N GLY A 209 -1.60 18.69 -7.53
CA GLY A 209 -2.58 18.90 -8.61
C GLY A 209 -3.01 17.65 -9.38
N ARG A 210 -2.68 16.45 -8.89
CA ARG A 210 -2.93 15.16 -9.57
C ARG A 210 -3.84 14.26 -8.74
N ILE A 211 -4.36 13.19 -9.36
CA ILE A 211 -5.16 12.18 -8.69
C ILE A 211 -4.21 11.10 -8.14
N LEU A 212 -4.19 10.95 -6.82
CA LEU A 212 -3.37 9.99 -6.09
C LEU A 212 -4.10 8.65 -5.92
N VAL A 213 -3.55 7.62 -6.55
CA VAL A 213 -4.00 6.22 -6.47
C VAL A 213 -3.14 5.48 -5.45
N GLY A 214 -3.70 4.53 -4.71
CA GLY A 214 -2.93 3.75 -3.74
C GLY A 214 -3.76 2.73 -2.97
N HIS A 215 -3.14 2.02 -2.03
CA HIS A 215 -3.77 0.97 -1.24
C HIS A 215 -3.60 1.27 0.26
N ALA A 216 -4.66 1.74 0.91
CA ALA A 216 -4.62 2.21 2.30
C ALA A 216 -3.72 3.45 2.53
N LEU A 217 -3.67 4.36 1.54
CA LEU A 217 -2.89 5.63 1.45
C LEU A 217 -2.79 6.51 2.71
N LYS A 218 -3.65 6.31 3.71
CA LYS A 218 -3.50 6.95 5.02
C LYS A 218 -2.15 6.60 5.67
N ASN A 219 -1.64 5.40 5.43
CA ASN A 219 -0.38 4.94 6.00
C ASN A 219 0.81 5.64 5.32
N ASP A 220 0.83 5.62 3.99
CA ASP A 220 1.86 6.22 3.13
C ASP A 220 1.98 7.73 3.33
N LEU A 221 0.85 8.44 3.24
CA LEU A 221 0.79 9.88 3.49
C LEU A 221 1.15 10.22 4.94
N GLY A 222 0.86 9.32 5.89
CA GLY A 222 1.25 9.45 7.29
C GLY A 222 2.77 9.43 7.47
N VAL A 223 3.47 8.44 6.89
CA VAL A 223 4.94 8.34 7.01
C VAL A 223 5.69 9.35 6.15
N LEU A 224 5.10 9.82 5.05
CA LEU A 224 5.58 10.97 4.28
C LEU A 224 5.33 12.32 4.98
N MET A 225 4.51 12.35 6.04
CA MET A 225 3.99 13.56 6.67
C MET A 225 3.33 14.54 5.67
N LEU A 226 2.67 14.00 4.65
CA LEU A 226 1.98 14.75 3.61
C LEU A 226 0.46 14.64 3.75
N SER A 227 -0.25 15.57 3.11
CA SER A 227 -1.70 15.49 2.96
C SER A 227 -2.07 15.67 1.50
N HIS A 228 -3.18 15.06 1.08
CA HIS A 228 -3.69 15.15 -0.29
C HIS A 228 -5.21 15.39 -0.26
N PRO A 229 -5.79 16.17 -1.19
CA PRO A 229 -7.21 16.45 -1.19
C PRO A 229 -8.06 15.18 -1.24
N ARG A 230 -9.03 15.03 -0.32
CA ARG A 230 -9.91 13.84 -0.24
C ARG A 230 -10.73 13.59 -1.51
N ARG A 231 -10.87 14.59 -2.37
CA ARG A 231 -11.53 14.49 -3.68
C ARG A 231 -10.68 13.73 -4.70
N ASP A 232 -9.37 13.82 -4.58
CA ASP A 232 -8.39 13.41 -5.58
C ASP A 232 -7.63 12.15 -5.16
N ILE A 233 -8.02 11.54 -4.04
CA ILE A 233 -7.58 10.20 -3.61
C ILE A 233 -8.43 9.11 -4.30
N ARG A 234 -7.79 8.02 -4.76
CA ARG A 234 -8.42 6.78 -5.24
C ARG A 234 -7.80 5.59 -4.50
N ASP A 235 -8.37 5.27 -3.33
CA ASP A 235 -7.85 4.25 -2.41
C ASP A 235 -8.53 2.88 -2.65
N THR A 236 -7.77 1.92 -3.15
CA THR A 236 -8.25 0.57 -3.49
C THR A 236 -8.66 -0.26 -2.27
N ALA A 237 -8.08 -0.03 -1.09
CA ALA A 237 -8.50 -0.70 0.15
C ALA A 237 -9.89 -0.22 0.65
N ARG A 238 -10.39 0.88 0.09
CA ARG A 238 -11.64 1.55 0.52
C ARG A 238 -12.77 1.48 -0.50
N HIS A 239 -12.47 1.16 -1.76
CA HIS A 239 -13.46 1.12 -2.83
C HIS A 239 -14.51 -0.01 -2.63
N PRO A 240 -15.83 0.26 -2.75
CA PRO A 240 -16.89 -0.71 -2.46
C PRO A 240 -16.76 -2.04 -3.21
N LYS A 241 -16.42 -2.03 -4.51
CA LYS A 241 -16.23 -3.25 -5.34
C LYS A 241 -15.19 -4.20 -4.72
N PHE A 242 -14.10 -3.64 -4.20
CA PHE A 242 -13.00 -4.42 -3.63
C PHE A 242 -13.28 -4.84 -2.17
N ARG A 243 -13.99 -4.00 -1.40
CA ARG A 243 -14.44 -4.37 -0.05
C ARG A 243 -15.47 -5.50 -0.06
N ALA A 244 -16.28 -5.63 -1.11
CA ALA A 244 -17.24 -6.73 -1.25
C ALA A 244 -16.55 -8.11 -1.20
N LEU A 245 -15.38 -8.24 -1.85
CA LEU A 245 -14.56 -9.46 -1.83
C LEU A 245 -14.13 -9.86 -0.40
N SER A 246 -13.93 -8.87 0.49
CA SER A 246 -13.52 -9.07 1.89
C SER A 246 -14.66 -8.91 2.89
N MET A 247 -15.88 -9.29 2.53
CA MET A 247 -17.07 -9.21 3.40
C MET A 247 -17.28 -7.81 4.01
N GLY A 248 -17.03 -6.76 3.21
CA GLY A 248 -17.12 -5.36 3.63
C GLY A 248 -15.93 -4.83 4.43
N LYS A 249 -14.90 -5.63 4.73
CA LYS A 249 -13.61 -5.19 5.29
C LYS A 249 -12.68 -4.65 4.19
N ALA A 250 -11.55 -4.06 4.58
CA ALA A 250 -10.49 -3.77 3.63
C ALA A 250 -9.80 -5.09 3.21
N PRO A 251 -9.73 -5.43 1.92
CA PRO A 251 -8.89 -6.54 1.43
C PRO A 251 -7.41 -6.14 1.50
N SER A 252 -6.49 -7.11 1.50
CA SER A 252 -5.07 -6.86 1.27
C SER A 252 -4.79 -6.69 -0.23
N LEU A 253 -3.71 -5.99 -0.56
CA LEU A 253 -3.29 -5.81 -1.96
C LEU A 253 -3.02 -7.15 -2.65
N LYS A 254 -2.28 -8.06 -1.99
CA LYS A 254 -2.06 -9.44 -2.47
C LYS A 254 -3.35 -10.18 -2.83
N ARG A 255 -4.40 -10.05 -2.00
CA ARG A 255 -5.69 -10.69 -2.28
C ARG A 255 -6.37 -10.08 -3.51
N LEU A 256 -6.30 -8.77 -3.68
CA LEU A 256 -6.82 -8.10 -4.88
C LEU A 256 -6.02 -8.45 -6.13
N ALA A 257 -4.69 -8.55 -6.04
CA ALA A 257 -3.85 -8.97 -7.15
C ALA A 257 -4.24 -10.36 -7.66
N SER A 258 -4.38 -11.32 -6.73
CA SER A 258 -4.76 -12.70 -7.04
C SER A 258 -6.21 -12.80 -7.55
N GLU A 259 -7.20 -12.25 -6.84
CA GLU A 259 -8.63 -12.40 -7.21
C GLU A 259 -9.09 -11.53 -8.38
N VAL A 260 -8.46 -10.38 -8.63
CA VAL A 260 -8.92 -9.40 -9.65
C VAL A 260 -8.02 -9.36 -10.88
N LEU A 261 -6.71 -9.59 -10.72
CA LEU A 261 -5.74 -9.54 -11.83
C LEU A 261 -5.17 -10.93 -12.20
N GLY A 262 -5.38 -11.97 -11.39
CA GLY A 262 -4.78 -13.29 -11.59
C GLY A 262 -3.28 -13.36 -11.24
N VAL A 263 -2.74 -12.34 -10.55
CA VAL A 263 -1.30 -12.17 -10.31
C VAL A 263 -0.95 -12.41 -8.85
N GLU A 264 0.01 -13.29 -8.60
CA GLU A 264 0.62 -13.46 -7.28
C GLU A 264 1.74 -12.44 -7.06
N ILE A 265 1.65 -11.70 -5.95
CA ILE A 265 2.66 -10.74 -5.48
C ILE A 265 3.01 -11.00 -4.02
N GLN A 266 4.01 -10.29 -3.49
CA GLN A 266 4.41 -10.38 -2.07
C GLN A 266 4.63 -11.86 -1.68
N GLY A 267 5.33 -12.61 -2.54
CA GLY A 267 5.73 -14.00 -2.31
C GLY A 267 6.95 -14.13 -1.40
N GLY A 268 7.72 -13.05 -1.26
CA GLY A 268 8.81 -12.88 -0.32
C GLY A 268 8.82 -11.44 0.20
N GLN A 269 9.93 -10.74 0.04
CA GLN A 269 10.03 -9.31 0.33
C GLN A 269 9.14 -8.50 -0.63
N HIS A 270 8.55 -7.43 -0.11
CA HIS A 270 7.73 -6.48 -0.84
C HIS A 270 8.62 -5.59 -1.74
N SER A 271 7.99 -5.01 -2.75
CA SER A 271 8.61 -4.06 -3.66
C SER A 271 7.60 -2.96 -3.95
N SER A 272 7.78 -1.78 -3.36
CA SER A 272 6.86 -0.66 -3.57
C SER A 272 6.65 -0.25 -5.04
N ILE A 273 7.58 -0.57 -5.96
CA ILE A 273 7.35 -0.40 -7.41
C ILE A 273 6.29 -1.39 -7.92
N GLU A 274 6.35 -2.65 -7.50
CA GLU A 274 5.38 -3.69 -7.86
C GLU A 274 4.02 -3.38 -7.23
N ASP A 275 3.99 -3.04 -5.95
CA ASP A 275 2.75 -2.76 -5.21
C ASP A 275 2.05 -1.49 -5.77
N ALA A 276 2.81 -0.44 -6.13
CA ALA A 276 2.25 0.73 -6.82
C ALA A 276 1.71 0.39 -8.23
N ARG A 277 2.38 -0.49 -8.98
CA ARG A 277 1.91 -0.97 -10.30
C ARG A 277 0.62 -1.78 -10.23
N VAL A 278 0.58 -2.77 -9.35
CA VAL A 278 -0.62 -3.58 -9.12
C VAL A 278 -1.78 -2.69 -8.68
N THR A 279 -1.50 -1.73 -7.81
CA THR A 279 -2.51 -0.77 -7.36
C THR A 279 -3.03 0.12 -8.49
N MET A 280 -2.16 0.57 -9.41
CA MET A 280 -2.57 1.29 -10.62
C MET A 280 -3.38 0.39 -11.58
N ALA A 281 -3.00 -0.89 -11.73
CA ALA A 281 -3.72 -1.85 -12.56
C ALA A 281 -5.14 -2.14 -12.02
N LEU A 282 -5.27 -2.33 -10.71
CA LEU A 282 -6.56 -2.45 -10.01
C LEU A 282 -7.43 -1.19 -10.21
N PHE A 283 -6.85 -0.01 -10.12
CA PHE A 283 -7.56 1.25 -10.41
C PHE A 283 -8.01 1.31 -11.87
N ARG A 284 -7.16 0.95 -12.83
CA ARG A 284 -7.49 0.91 -14.27
C ARG A 284 -8.68 0.00 -14.56
N GLY A 285 -8.65 -1.25 -14.09
CA GLY A 285 -9.74 -2.23 -14.26
C GLY A 285 -11.03 -1.93 -13.47
N ALA A 286 -11.06 -0.85 -12.69
CA ALA A 286 -12.24 -0.38 -11.97
C ALA A 286 -12.51 1.13 -12.17
N LYS A 287 -11.91 1.74 -13.20
CA LYS A 287 -11.83 3.20 -13.31
C LYS A 287 -13.21 3.87 -13.43
N GLU A 288 -14.15 3.32 -14.21
CA GLU A 288 -15.52 3.86 -14.29
C GLU A 288 -16.21 3.82 -12.93
N ALA A 289 -16.04 2.73 -12.17
CA ALA A 289 -16.64 2.57 -10.85
C ALA A 289 -16.07 3.60 -9.85
N PHE A 290 -14.74 3.79 -9.85
CA PHE A 290 -14.08 4.81 -9.04
C PHE A 290 -14.58 6.23 -9.35
N GLU A 291 -14.62 6.61 -10.63
CA GLU A 291 -15.05 7.96 -11.02
C GLU A 291 -16.58 8.15 -10.83
N ALA A 292 -17.39 7.10 -10.97
CA ALA A 292 -18.82 7.14 -10.65
C ALA A 292 -19.07 7.33 -9.14
N GLU A 293 -18.33 6.63 -8.27
CA GLU A 293 -18.39 6.86 -6.82
C GLU A 293 -17.97 8.30 -6.47
N HIS A 294 -16.88 8.80 -7.08
CA HIS A 294 -16.38 10.15 -6.82
C HIS A 294 -17.31 11.24 -7.36
N LEU A 295 -17.92 11.03 -8.52
CA LEU A 295 -18.95 11.92 -9.06
C LEU A 295 -20.19 11.96 -8.15
N LYS A 296 -20.63 10.81 -7.64
CA LYS A 296 -21.74 10.71 -6.67
C LYS A 296 -21.42 11.42 -5.34
N ARG A 297 -20.16 11.34 -4.88
CA ARG A 297 -19.72 11.86 -3.58
C ARG A 297 -19.34 13.34 -3.59
N TRP A 298 -18.74 13.84 -4.67
CA TRP A 298 -18.13 15.16 -4.74
C TRP A 298 -18.62 16.03 -5.90
N GLY A 299 -19.47 15.51 -6.78
CA GLY A 299 -19.92 16.20 -7.99
C GLY A 299 -18.83 16.37 -9.04
N ARG A 300 -19.20 16.93 -10.20
CA ARG A 300 -18.25 17.21 -11.29
C ARG A 300 -17.16 18.20 -10.82
N PRO A 301 -15.91 18.06 -11.26
CA PRO A 301 -14.95 19.16 -11.18
C PRO A 301 -15.57 20.43 -11.75
N LYS A 302 -15.36 21.57 -11.07
CA LYS A 302 -15.40 22.84 -11.78
C LYS A 302 -14.07 22.90 -12.52
N ASP A 303 -14.09 23.15 -13.81
CA ASP A 303 -12.87 23.14 -14.62
C ASP A 303 -11.91 24.22 -14.10
N VAL A 304 -10.89 23.79 -13.36
CA VAL A 304 -9.73 24.61 -13.06
C VAL A 304 -8.82 24.42 -14.26
N GLY A 305 -8.76 25.44 -15.12
CA GLY A 305 -7.99 25.39 -16.36
C GLY A 305 -6.53 25.05 -16.06
N ILE A 306 -6.13 23.84 -16.45
CA ILE A 306 -4.72 23.51 -16.60
C ILE A 306 -4.31 24.17 -17.91
N GLU A 307 -3.68 25.35 -17.83
CA GLU A 307 -3.03 25.97 -18.98
C GLU A 307 -1.89 25.04 -19.43
N VAL A 308 -2.14 24.32 -20.53
CA VAL A 308 -1.12 23.56 -21.21
C VAL A 308 -0.22 24.58 -21.90
N VAL A 309 0.94 24.84 -21.30
CA VAL A 309 1.98 25.68 -21.90
C VAL A 309 2.57 24.90 -23.08
N ASP A 310 2.03 25.15 -24.26
CA ASP A 310 2.54 24.61 -25.51
C ASP A 310 3.82 25.37 -25.87
N ASN A 311 4.97 24.73 -25.63
CA ASN A 311 6.27 25.27 -26.03
C ASN A 311 6.43 25.10 -27.54
N GLY A 312 5.79 26.02 -28.28
CA GLY A 312 5.80 26.03 -29.74
C GLY A 312 7.21 26.04 -30.31
N VAL A 313 7.51 25.06 -31.17
CA VAL A 313 8.70 25.07 -32.02
C VAL A 313 8.45 26.07 -33.15
N GLU A 314 9.17 27.19 -33.13
CA GLU A 314 9.13 28.16 -34.23
C GLU A 314 9.72 27.55 -35.50
N VAL A 315 8.88 27.36 -36.53
CA VAL A 315 9.32 27.05 -37.89
C VAL A 315 9.08 28.27 -38.76
N ASN A 316 10.17 29.00 -39.08
CA ASN A 316 10.11 30.16 -39.96
C ASN A 316 9.76 29.74 -41.40
N GLY A 317 8.73 30.36 -42.00
CA GLY A 317 8.24 30.00 -43.32
C GLY A 317 7.28 31.02 -43.96
N THR A 318 7.84 32.15 -44.40
CA THR A 318 7.38 33.08 -45.47
C THR A 318 5.88 33.39 -45.68
N ALA A 319 5.57 34.68 -45.74
CA ALA A 319 4.23 35.26 -45.85
C ALA A 319 3.50 35.06 -47.20
N ALA A 320 2.16 35.08 -47.13
CA ALA A 320 1.30 35.64 -48.16
C ALA A 320 -0.02 36.17 -47.55
N GLU A 321 -0.46 37.33 -48.04
CA GLU A 321 -1.81 37.92 -48.10
C GLU A 321 -2.94 37.30 -47.21
N GLY A 322 -3.65 38.02 -46.34
CA GLY A 322 -4.07 39.42 -46.44
C GLY A 322 -5.50 39.54 -46.99
N ARG A 323 -6.54 39.37 -46.15
CA ARG A 323 -7.88 39.89 -46.46
C ARG A 323 -8.77 40.16 -45.23
N ASN A 324 -9.46 41.28 -45.36
CA ASN A 324 -10.00 42.14 -44.33
C ASN A 324 -11.46 41.78 -43.96
N ASN A 325 -11.83 42.03 -42.70
CA ASN A 325 -13.13 42.62 -42.29
C ASN A 325 -14.45 41.82 -42.42
N LYS A 326 -15.08 41.48 -41.27
CA LYS A 326 -16.32 42.17 -40.79
C LYS A 326 -16.84 41.71 -39.43
N LYS A 327 -16.86 42.63 -38.46
CA LYS A 327 -17.85 42.62 -37.36
C LYS A 327 -19.22 43.01 -37.91
N ARG A 328 -20.31 42.33 -37.55
CA ARG A 328 -21.66 42.93 -37.54
C ARG A 328 -22.42 42.64 -36.25
N LYS A 329 -23.07 43.69 -35.74
CA LYS A 329 -23.78 43.75 -34.46
C LYS A 329 -25.08 42.93 -34.46
N LYS A 330 -25.32 42.26 -33.34
CA LYS A 330 -26.50 42.41 -32.46
C LYS A 330 -27.71 43.14 -33.08
N LYS A 331 -28.84 42.44 -33.21
CA LYS A 331 -30.19 43.03 -33.19
C LYS A 331 -31.14 42.07 -32.48
N GLY A 332 -31.72 42.54 -31.37
CA GLY A 332 -32.87 41.88 -30.74
C GLY A 332 -34.17 42.49 -31.24
N LYS A 333 -35.21 41.66 -31.22
CA LYS A 333 -36.67 41.89 -31.31
C LYS A 333 -37.24 40.49 -31.67
N ARG A 334 -38.36 40.04 -31.10
CA ARG A 334 -39.36 40.76 -30.30
C ARG A 334 -40.02 39.80 -29.33
#